data_AF-A0A8T5LLC5-F1
#
_entry.id   AF-A0A8T5LLC5-F1
#
_cell.length_a   1.000
_cell.length_b   1.000
_cell.length_c   1.000
_cell.angle_alpha   90.00
_cell.angle_beta   90.00
_cell.angle_gamma   90.00
#
_symmetry.space_group_name_H-M   'P 1'
#
loop_
_entity.id
_entity.type
_entity.pdbx_description
1 polymer ?
#
loop_
_entity_poly.entity_id
_entity_poly.type
_entity_poly.pdbx_seq_one_letter_code
_entity_poly.pdbx_strand_id
1 'polypeptide(L)'
;MGEFIDLGAKLKRYYRFTPNELKGMMISIVIISIVVAFDKWGADTFDLGTGLFNQFNALLIVTLAFLIHYSAQKVAALSVGYDIEYKVWSYGLLIAMVLALLTKGFIWFLIPGGIIHHHLAGHKLGFFRYGLNFFAVGLSAFMGPVANLFFVVILKIVNTFAHSSIINFAIVVNIWFAVWSVLPIPPSDGSRMFFGSRMVYAFGFCAVIAGALLLHPAFKIPIWFAVIGALLIGFICWL
;
A
#
# COMPACT_ATOMS: atom_id res chain seq x y z
N MET A 1 -3.78 20.53 -20.67
CA MET A 1 -4.82 19.72 -21.34
C MET A 1 -4.23 18.51 -22.08
N GLY A 2 -3.13 18.66 -22.83
CA GLY A 2 -2.48 17.56 -23.55
C GLY A 2 -2.00 16.38 -22.70
N GLU A 3 -1.38 16.64 -21.53
CA GLU A 3 -0.87 15.57 -20.64
C GLU A 3 -1.98 14.68 -20.06
N PHE A 4 -3.14 15.24 -19.73
CA PHE A 4 -4.28 14.47 -19.22
C PHE A 4 -4.91 13.58 -20.31
N ILE A 5 -4.97 14.09 -21.55
CA ILE A 5 -5.47 13.32 -22.70
C ILE A 5 -4.50 12.16 -23.01
N ASP A 6 -3.20 12.41 -22.95
CA ASP A 6 -2.16 11.39 -23.11
C ASP A 6 -2.24 10.32 -22.01
N LEU A 7 -2.39 10.73 -20.74
CA LEU A 7 -2.61 9.78 -19.64
C LEU A 7 -3.87 8.95 -19.85
N GLY A 8 -4.99 9.57 -20.26
CA GLY A 8 -6.23 8.84 -20.57
C GLY A 8 -6.04 7.80 -21.67
N ALA A 9 -5.30 8.13 -22.74
CA ALA A 9 -4.96 7.20 -23.81
C ALA A 9 -4.07 6.05 -23.32
N LYS A 10 -3.06 6.35 -22.49
CA LYS A 10 -2.17 5.36 -21.88
C LYS A 10 -2.94 4.41 -20.96
N LEU A 11 -3.82 4.93 -20.11
CA LEU A 11 -4.66 4.11 -19.24
C LEU A 11 -5.55 3.17 -20.05
N LYS A 12 -6.23 3.67 -21.08
CA LYS A 12 -7.10 2.84 -21.93
C LYS A 12 -6.33 1.69 -22.61
N ARG A 13 -5.07 1.90 -22.96
CA ARG A 13 -4.26 0.94 -23.71
C ARG A 13 -3.47 -0.03 -22.83
N TYR A 14 -2.84 0.47 -21.78
CA TYR A 14 -1.83 -0.26 -20.98
C TYR A 14 -2.25 -0.57 -19.55
N TYR A 15 -3.36 0.00 -19.04
CA TYR A 15 -3.86 -0.38 -17.72
C TYR A 15 -4.48 -1.77 -17.78
N ARG A 16 -3.62 -2.80 -17.67
CA ARG A 16 -4.00 -4.21 -17.69
C ARG A 16 -3.20 -4.95 -16.64
N PHE A 17 -3.81 -5.97 -16.08
CA PHE A 17 -3.13 -6.89 -15.17
C PHE A 17 -2.84 -8.19 -15.92
N THR A 18 -1.60 -8.69 -15.83
CA THR A 18 -1.27 -9.97 -16.46
C THR A 18 -1.91 -11.11 -15.65
N PRO A 19 -2.22 -12.28 -16.27
CA PRO A 19 -2.76 -13.41 -15.52
C PRO A 19 -1.84 -13.87 -14.38
N ASN A 20 -0.52 -13.77 -14.58
CA ASN A 20 0.48 -14.09 -13.56
C ASN A 20 0.46 -13.08 -12.41
N GLU A 21 0.31 -11.79 -12.73
CA GLU A 21 0.15 -10.71 -11.77
C GLU A 21 -1.08 -10.93 -10.89
N LEU A 22 -2.25 -11.20 -11.51
CA LEU A 22 -3.50 -11.49 -10.80
C LEU A 22 -3.38 -12.72 -9.91
N LYS A 23 -2.78 -13.82 -10.42
CA LYS A 23 -2.52 -15.01 -9.62
C LYS A 23 -1.67 -14.70 -8.40
N GLY A 24 -0.62 -13.90 -8.59
CA GLY A 24 0.24 -13.47 -7.50
C GLY A 24 -0.47 -12.62 -6.46
N MET A 25 -1.26 -11.65 -6.91
CA MET A 25 -2.07 -10.79 -6.04
C MET A 25 -3.07 -11.62 -5.23
N MET A 26 -3.79 -12.56 -5.86
CA MET A 26 -4.74 -13.44 -5.17
C MET A 26 -4.07 -14.26 -4.06
N ILE A 27 -2.92 -14.87 -4.33
CA ILE A 27 -2.17 -15.64 -3.31
C ILE A 27 -1.80 -14.74 -2.13
N SER A 28 -1.34 -13.54 -2.42
CA SER A 28 -0.90 -12.58 -1.40
C SER A 28 -2.07 -12.06 -0.58
N ILE A 29 -3.20 -11.75 -1.21
CA ILE A 29 -4.43 -11.30 -0.55
C ILE A 29 -4.93 -12.39 0.41
N VAL A 30 -4.98 -13.64 -0.03
CA VAL A 30 -5.43 -14.76 0.81
C VAL A 30 -4.53 -14.90 2.03
N ILE A 31 -3.21 -15.00 1.83
CA ILE A 31 -2.25 -15.20 2.93
C ILE A 31 -2.28 -14.02 3.91
N ILE A 32 -2.24 -12.78 3.39
CA ILE A 32 -2.29 -11.59 4.24
C ILE A 32 -3.62 -11.48 4.99
N SER A 33 -4.75 -11.85 4.37
CA SER A 33 -6.03 -11.86 5.07
C SER A 33 -6.05 -12.84 6.24
N ILE A 34 -5.41 -14.00 6.12
CA ILE A 34 -5.26 -14.98 7.20
C ILE A 34 -4.39 -14.39 8.32
N VAL A 35 -3.26 -13.78 7.97
CA VAL A 35 -2.34 -13.16 8.95
C VAL A 35 -3.05 -12.08 9.77
N VAL A 36 -3.82 -11.22 9.12
CA VAL A 36 -4.49 -10.07 9.74
C VAL A 36 -5.72 -10.48 10.57
N ALA A 37 -6.38 -11.59 10.22
CA ALA A 37 -7.53 -12.08 10.98
C ALA A 37 -7.15 -13.07 12.09
N PHE A 38 -5.87 -13.45 12.21
CA PHE A 38 -5.44 -14.58 13.04
C PHE A 38 -5.81 -14.44 14.52
N ASP A 39 -5.70 -13.24 15.09
CA ASP A 39 -6.04 -12.93 16.48
C ASP A 39 -7.56 -12.81 16.74
N LYS A 40 -8.41 -12.95 15.70
CA LYS A 40 -9.86 -12.71 15.75
C LYS A 40 -10.73 -13.97 15.68
N TRP A 41 -10.16 -15.14 15.94
CA TRP A 41 -10.86 -16.43 15.94
C TRP A 41 -11.51 -16.79 17.29
N GLY A 42 -11.61 -15.80 18.18
CA GLY A 42 -12.15 -15.91 19.53
C GLY A 42 -11.08 -15.57 20.57
N ALA A 43 -11.37 -14.62 21.45
CA ALA A 43 -10.38 -14.06 22.38
C ALA A 43 -9.94 -15.09 23.43
N ASP A 44 -10.90 -15.62 24.21
CA ASP A 44 -10.64 -16.56 25.30
C ASP A 44 -11.05 -18.00 24.97
N THR A 45 -11.98 -18.18 24.03
CA THR A 45 -12.42 -19.49 23.53
C THR A 45 -12.51 -19.47 22.01
N PHE A 46 -12.09 -20.56 21.38
CA PHE A 46 -12.14 -20.70 19.93
C PHE A 46 -13.60 -20.78 19.47
N ASP A 47 -14.01 -19.82 18.62
CA ASP A 47 -15.33 -19.80 17.99
C ASP A 47 -15.18 -19.78 16.48
N LEU A 48 -15.52 -20.92 15.87
CA LEU A 48 -15.41 -21.12 14.43
C LEU A 48 -16.34 -20.18 13.65
N GLY A 49 -17.53 -19.86 14.16
CA GLY A 49 -18.47 -18.96 13.47
C GLY A 49 -17.95 -17.52 13.44
N THR A 50 -17.52 -17.01 14.58
CA THR A 50 -16.91 -15.67 14.68
C THR A 50 -15.61 -15.58 13.89
N GLY A 51 -14.77 -16.62 13.92
CA GLY A 51 -13.52 -16.67 13.15
C GLY A 51 -13.74 -16.60 11.63
N LEU A 52 -14.65 -17.39 11.08
CA LEU A 52 -14.95 -17.37 9.65
C LEU A 52 -15.55 -16.03 9.18
N PHE A 53 -16.42 -15.41 9.99
CA PHE A 53 -16.96 -14.10 9.67
C PHE A 53 -15.86 -13.02 9.64
N ASN A 54 -14.97 -13.02 10.63
CA ASN A 54 -13.83 -12.09 10.67
C ASN A 54 -12.85 -12.33 9.54
N GLN A 55 -12.59 -13.59 9.18
CA GLN A 55 -11.74 -13.97 8.05
C GLN A 55 -12.31 -13.46 6.72
N PHE A 56 -13.62 -13.59 6.51
CA PHE A 56 -14.29 -13.08 5.32
C PHE A 56 -14.18 -11.54 5.22
N ASN A 57 -14.42 -10.84 6.34
CA ASN A 57 -14.26 -9.39 6.40
C ASN A 57 -12.80 -8.96 6.13
N ALA A 58 -11.82 -9.67 6.70
CA ALA A 58 -10.42 -9.41 6.44
C ALA A 58 -10.05 -9.63 4.96
N LEU A 59 -10.59 -10.67 4.33
CA LEU A 59 -10.38 -10.93 2.90
C LEU A 59 -10.87 -9.76 2.04
N LEU A 60 -12.08 -9.24 2.30
CA LEU A 60 -12.62 -8.09 1.59
C LEU A 60 -11.78 -6.82 1.79
N ILE A 61 -11.41 -6.54 3.05
CA ILE A 61 -10.62 -5.36 3.41
C ILE A 61 -9.24 -5.40 2.76
N VAL A 62 -8.54 -6.53 2.86
CA VAL A 62 -7.20 -6.71 2.28
C VAL A 62 -7.28 -6.65 0.75
N THR A 63 -8.32 -7.21 0.14
CA THR A 63 -8.54 -7.10 -1.32
C THR A 63 -8.65 -5.64 -1.74
N LEU A 64 -9.48 -4.84 -1.05
CA LEU A 64 -9.63 -3.41 -1.34
C LEU A 64 -8.32 -2.65 -1.13
N ALA A 65 -7.61 -2.91 -0.03
CA ALA A 65 -6.32 -2.27 0.25
C ALA A 65 -5.30 -2.57 -0.87
N PHE A 66 -5.16 -3.83 -1.29
CA PHE A 66 -4.28 -4.22 -2.40
C PHE A 66 -4.68 -3.55 -3.71
N LEU A 67 -5.97 -3.58 -4.07
CA LEU A 67 -6.44 -3.00 -5.32
C LEU A 67 -6.14 -1.50 -5.37
N ILE A 68 -6.46 -0.75 -4.31
CA ILE A 68 -6.20 0.70 -4.25
C ILE A 68 -4.69 0.97 -4.35
N HIS A 69 -3.89 0.26 -3.58
CA HIS A 69 -2.44 0.41 -3.54
C HIS A 69 -1.80 0.20 -4.92
N TYR A 70 -2.01 -0.96 -5.54
CA TYR A 70 -1.38 -1.30 -6.82
C TYR A 70 -1.97 -0.52 -8.00
N SER A 71 -3.27 -0.20 -7.94
CA SER A 71 -3.89 0.66 -8.97
C SER A 71 -3.25 2.04 -9.00
N ALA A 72 -3.03 2.64 -7.83
CA ALA A 72 -2.38 3.95 -7.74
C ALA A 72 -0.94 3.93 -8.25
N GLN A 73 -0.16 2.90 -7.90
CA GLN A 73 1.18 2.72 -8.43
C GLN A 73 1.17 2.56 -9.96
N LYS A 74 0.24 1.78 -10.51
CA LYS A 74 0.17 1.53 -11.96
C LYS A 74 -0.23 2.80 -12.72
N VAL A 75 -1.20 3.57 -12.21
CA VAL A 75 -1.56 4.89 -12.76
C VAL A 75 -0.37 5.84 -12.72
N ALA A 76 0.37 5.90 -11.61
CA ALA A 76 1.54 6.75 -11.45
C ALA A 76 2.73 6.33 -12.32
N ALA A 77 2.93 5.04 -12.54
CA ALA A 77 3.96 4.55 -13.45
C ALA A 77 3.64 4.90 -14.90
N LEU A 78 2.37 4.72 -15.31
CA LEU A 78 1.91 5.01 -16.67
C LEU A 78 2.01 6.50 -17.00
N SER A 79 1.75 7.40 -16.06
CA SER A 79 1.91 8.85 -16.28
C SER A 79 3.36 9.21 -16.63
N VAL A 80 4.33 8.48 -16.08
CA VAL A 80 5.76 8.67 -16.37
C VAL A 80 6.27 7.72 -17.46
N GLY A 81 5.39 6.98 -18.15
CA GLY A 81 5.75 6.13 -19.28
C GLY A 81 6.42 4.80 -18.91
N TYR A 82 6.06 4.23 -17.76
CA TYR A 82 6.42 2.86 -17.37
C TYR A 82 5.17 2.01 -17.21
N ASP A 83 5.29 0.73 -17.52
CA ASP A 83 4.34 -0.27 -17.07
C ASP A 83 4.89 -0.95 -15.81
N ILE A 84 4.02 -1.42 -14.93
CA ILE A 84 4.45 -2.17 -13.74
C ILE A 84 3.75 -3.50 -13.65
N GLU A 85 4.49 -4.48 -13.16
CA GLU A 85 4.00 -5.82 -12.88
C GLU A 85 4.27 -6.16 -11.42
N TYR A 86 3.22 -6.54 -10.70
CA TYR A 86 3.35 -7.06 -9.36
C TYR A 86 3.98 -8.47 -9.34
N LYS A 87 5.02 -8.63 -8.52
CA LYS A 87 5.70 -9.90 -8.28
C LYS A 87 5.64 -10.28 -6.81
N VAL A 88 5.13 -11.48 -6.55
CA VAL A 88 5.03 -12.06 -5.21
C VAL A 88 6.42 -12.29 -4.61
N TRP A 89 6.54 -12.01 -3.33
CA TRP A 89 7.69 -12.39 -2.53
C TRP A 89 7.32 -13.53 -1.59
N SER A 90 7.50 -14.76 -2.06
CA SER A 90 7.09 -15.97 -1.32
C SER A 90 7.73 -16.07 0.06
N TYR A 91 8.99 -15.64 0.22
CA TYR A 91 9.65 -15.60 1.52
C TYR A 91 9.01 -14.59 2.47
N GLY A 92 8.60 -13.41 1.97
CA GLY A 92 7.88 -12.42 2.77
C GLY A 92 6.54 -12.94 3.27
N LEU A 93 5.79 -13.64 2.42
CA LEU A 93 4.53 -14.28 2.79
C LEU A 93 4.72 -15.42 3.80
N LEU A 94 5.77 -16.24 3.63
CA LEU A 94 6.11 -17.30 4.59
C LEU A 94 6.46 -16.70 5.96
N ILE A 95 7.30 -15.66 5.98
CA ILE A 95 7.68 -14.93 7.20
C ILE A 95 6.43 -14.33 7.86
N ALA A 96 5.53 -13.73 7.08
CA ALA A 96 4.27 -13.18 7.59
C ALA A 96 3.45 -14.24 8.33
N MET A 97 3.30 -15.42 7.73
CA MET A 97 2.55 -16.52 8.30
C MET A 97 3.22 -17.09 9.56
N VAL A 98 4.54 -17.31 9.53
CA VAL A 98 5.30 -17.81 10.69
C VAL A 98 5.24 -16.80 11.85
N LEU A 99 5.40 -15.51 11.58
CA LEU A 99 5.30 -14.48 12.62
C LEU A 99 3.90 -14.39 13.20
N ALA A 100 2.86 -14.50 12.38
CA ALA A 100 1.48 -14.54 12.87
C ALA A 100 1.26 -15.72 13.83
N LEU A 101 1.76 -16.91 13.50
CA LEU A 101 1.66 -18.09 14.35
C LEU A 101 2.43 -17.93 15.67
N LEU A 102 3.70 -17.48 15.60
CA LEU A 102 4.56 -17.33 16.78
C LEU A 102 4.06 -16.25 17.74
N THR A 103 3.50 -15.16 17.21
CA THR A 103 3.02 -14.01 18.00
C THR A 103 1.55 -14.09 18.33
N LYS A 104 0.87 -15.20 17.98
CA LYS A 104 -0.58 -15.36 18.09
C LYS A 104 -1.37 -14.20 17.44
N GLY A 105 -0.86 -13.68 16.33
CA GLY A 105 -1.47 -12.60 15.56
C GLY A 105 -1.19 -11.19 16.07
N PHE A 106 -0.36 -11.01 17.10
CA PHE A 106 -0.04 -9.69 17.65
C PHE A 106 0.78 -8.81 16.70
N ILE A 107 1.73 -9.41 15.96
CA ILE A 107 2.57 -8.69 15.00
C ILE A 107 2.16 -9.07 13.58
N TRP A 108 1.78 -8.08 12.80
CA TRP A 108 1.48 -8.26 11.37
C TRP A 108 2.71 -7.87 10.56
N PHE A 109 3.22 -8.78 9.74
CA PHE A 109 4.27 -8.48 8.76
C PHE A 109 3.64 -8.43 7.37
N LEU A 110 3.48 -7.23 6.81
CA LEU A 110 2.66 -6.99 5.62
C LEU A 110 3.49 -6.58 4.39
N ILE A 111 4.52 -7.37 4.06
CA ILE A 111 5.32 -7.19 2.84
C ILE A 111 5.05 -8.35 1.87
N PRO A 112 3.99 -8.27 1.05
CA PRO A 112 3.55 -9.39 0.23
C PRO A 112 4.41 -9.62 -1.03
N GLY A 113 5.05 -8.56 -1.53
CA GLY A 113 5.74 -8.58 -2.80
C GLY A 113 6.27 -7.21 -3.16
N GLY A 114 6.65 -7.05 -4.42
CA GLY A 114 7.11 -5.79 -4.96
C GLY A 114 6.74 -5.62 -6.42
N ILE A 115 7.05 -4.44 -6.95
CA ILE A 115 6.77 -4.10 -8.34
C ILE A 115 8.04 -4.17 -9.20
N ILE A 116 7.85 -4.58 -10.45
CA ILE A 116 8.86 -4.55 -11.50
C ILE A 116 8.43 -3.53 -12.55
N HIS A 117 9.31 -2.58 -12.85
CA HIS A 117 9.06 -1.55 -13.85
C HIS A 117 9.56 -1.99 -15.23
N HIS A 118 8.65 -1.97 -16.20
CA HIS A 118 8.91 -2.23 -17.61
C HIS A 118 8.87 -0.92 -18.39
N HIS A 119 9.84 -0.72 -19.27
CA HIS A 119 9.98 0.53 -20.02
C HIS A 119 9.07 0.56 -21.26
N LEU A 120 8.19 1.56 -21.38
CA LEU A 120 7.36 1.76 -22.56
C LEU A 120 8.10 2.63 -23.59
N ALA A 121 8.91 1.99 -24.44
CA ALA A 121 9.80 2.67 -25.38
C ALA A 121 9.10 3.72 -26.27
N GLY A 122 7.87 3.45 -26.72
CA GLY A 122 7.10 4.37 -27.56
C GLY A 122 6.63 5.65 -26.86
N HIS A 123 6.62 5.70 -25.52
CA HIS A 123 6.16 6.86 -24.75
C HIS A 123 7.29 7.71 -24.20
N LYS A 124 8.55 7.35 -24.48
CA LYS A 124 9.74 8.09 -24.06
C LYS A 124 10.62 8.54 -25.22
N LEU A 125 10.08 8.54 -26.44
CA LEU A 125 10.77 9.11 -27.60
C LEU A 125 11.01 10.61 -27.36
N GLY A 126 12.26 11.04 -27.38
CA GLY A 126 12.66 12.43 -27.11
C GLY A 126 12.98 12.78 -25.65
N PHE A 127 12.84 11.84 -24.69
CA PHE A 127 13.25 12.08 -23.31
C PHE A 127 14.77 11.94 -23.12
N PHE A 128 15.34 12.79 -22.27
CA PHE A 128 16.75 12.76 -21.92
C PHE A 128 17.07 11.49 -21.10
N ARG A 129 17.88 10.60 -21.69
CA ARG A 129 18.29 9.25 -21.23
C ARG A 129 17.27 8.14 -21.50
N TYR A 130 17.69 7.18 -22.34
CA TYR A 130 16.99 5.94 -22.62
C TYR A 130 17.25 4.96 -21.46
N GLY A 131 16.28 4.79 -20.55
CA GLY A 131 16.42 3.86 -19.42
C GLY A 131 15.44 4.10 -18.27
N LEU A 132 15.58 3.30 -17.22
CA LEU A 132 14.82 3.47 -15.97
C LEU A 132 15.36 4.67 -15.20
N ASN A 133 14.58 5.75 -15.17
CA ASN A 133 14.79 6.86 -14.25
C ASN A 133 14.41 6.40 -12.82
N PHE A 134 15.41 6.18 -11.97
CA PHE A 134 15.24 5.74 -10.59
C PHE A 134 14.37 6.70 -9.75
N PHE A 135 14.42 8.00 -10.01
CA PHE A 135 13.57 8.97 -9.33
C PHE A 135 12.08 8.72 -9.64
N ALA A 136 11.75 8.52 -10.91
CA ALA A 136 10.38 8.21 -11.33
C ALA A 136 9.92 6.84 -10.82
N VAL A 137 10.83 5.85 -10.79
CA VAL A 137 10.58 4.53 -10.20
C VAL A 137 10.24 4.68 -8.72
N GLY A 138 11.04 5.41 -7.95
CA GLY A 138 10.80 5.66 -6.53
C GLY A 138 9.49 6.41 -6.28
N LEU A 139 9.19 7.44 -7.07
CA LEU A 139 7.95 8.21 -6.93
C LEU A 139 6.72 7.36 -7.28
N SER A 140 6.78 6.54 -8.33
CA SER A 140 5.67 5.63 -8.67
C SER A 140 5.43 4.57 -7.59
N ALA A 141 6.49 4.06 -6.95
CA ALA A 141 6.38 3.14 -5.82
C ALA A 141 5.73 3.83 -4.60
N PHE A 142 6.12 5.08 -4.32
CA PHE A 142 5.56 5.88 -3.22
C PHE A 142 4.05 6.11 -3.32
N MET A 143 3.50 6.13 -4.53
CA MET A 143 2.06 6.34 -4.74
C MET A 143 1.19 5.22 -4.13
N GLY A 144 1.73 4.02 -3.91
CA GLY A 144 1.04 2.92 -3.22
C GLY A 144 0.74 3.25 -1.75
N PRO A 145 1.77 3.46 -0.90
CA PRO A 145 1.59 3.89 0.49
C PRO A 145 0.72 5.15 0.62
N VAL A 146 0.90 6.13 -0.27
CA VAL A 146 0.08 7.35 -0.30
C VAL A 146 -1.40 7.05 -0.57
N ALA A 147 -1.70 6.17 -1.53
CA ALA A 147 -3.08 5.79 -1.84
C ALA A 147 -3.78 5.09 -0.67
N ASN A 148 -3.06 4.24 0.08
CA ASN A 148 -3.60 3.62 1.29
C ASN A 148 -3.91 4.67 2.37
N LEU A 149 -3.02 5.63 2.61
CA LEU A 149 -3.28 6.70 3.58
C LEU A 149 -4.42 7.62 3.12
N PHE A 150 -4.51 7.90 1.83
CA PHE A 150 -5.63 8.63 1.26
C PHE A 150 -6.95 7.86 1.47
N PHE A 151 -6.94 6.55 1.27
CA PHE A 151 -8.09 5.71 1.56
C PHE A 151 -8.45 5.69 3.05
N VAL A 152 -7.46 5.70 3.95
CA VAL A 152 -7.68 5.86 5.40
C VAL A 152 -8.40 7.17 5.72
N VAL A 153 -8.04 8.27 5.07
CA VAL A 153 -8.74 9.56 5.22
C VAL A 153 -10.21 9.41 4.84
N ILE A 154 -10.51 8.79 3.69
CA ILE A 154 -11.90 8.54 3.25
C ILE A 154 -12.63 7.65 4.27
N LEU A 155 -12.03 6.53 4.69
CA LEU A 155 -12.63 5.63 5.66
C LEU A 155 -12.89 6.32 7.00
N LYS A 156 -12.00 7.20 7.46
CA LYS A 156 -12.16 7.96 8.70
C LYS A 156 -13.33 8.95 8.61
N ILE A 157 -13.52 9.61 7.46
CA ILE A 157 -14.69 10.44 7.19
C ILE A 157 -15.97 9.60 7.28
N VAL A 158 -16.01 8.45 6.59
CA VAL A 158 -17.18 7.55 6.62
C VAL A 158 -17.46 7.04 8.05
N ASN A 159 -16.40 6.73 8.80
CA ASN A 159 -16.50 6.25 10.17
C ASN A 159 -17.08 7.27 11.15
N THR A 160 -16.89 8.57 10.89
CA THR A 160 -17.53 9.66 11.68
C THR A 160 -19.06 9.60 11.59
N PHE A 161 -19.63 9.00 10.55
CA PHE A 161 -21.08 8.84 10.42
C PHE A 161 -21.52 7.42 10.83
N ALA A 162 -20.89 6.39 10.28
CA ALA A 162 -21.34 5.01 10.43
C ALA A 162 -20.89 4.31 11.73
N HIS A 163 -19.81 4.76 12.37
CA HIS A 163 -19.24 4.19 13.61
C HIS A 163 -19.14 2.66 13.64
N SER A 164 -18.70 2.05 12.53
CA SER A 164 -18.64 0.59 12.41
C SER A 164 -17.26 0.03 12.78
N SER A 165 -17.25 -1.04 13.58
CA SER A 165 -16.02 -1.77 13.93
C SER A 165 -15.28 -2.29 12.68
N ILE A 166 -16.02 -2.64 11.62
CA ILE A 166 -15.44 -3.09 10.35
C ILE A 166 -14.65 -1.97 9.67
N ILE A 167 -15.14 -0.72 9.73
CA ILE A 167 -14.46 0.43 9.14
C ILE A 167 -13.20 0.76 9.96
N ASN A 168 -13.28 0.70 11.29
CA ASN A 168 -12.10 0.84 12.16
C ASN A 168 -11.03 -0.21 11.82
N PHE A 169 -11.44 -1.45 11.62
CA PHE A 169 -10.52 -2.51 11.20
C PHE A 169 -9.92 -2.22 9.83
N ALA A 170 -10.72 -1.77 8.86
CA ALA A 170 -10.22 -1.37 7.54
C ALA A 170 -9.20 -0.23 7.60
N ILE A 171 -9.42 0.76 8.47
CA ILE A 171 -8.48 1.85 8.73
C ILE A 171 -7.15 1.29 9.23
N VAL A 172 -7.19 0.43 10.26
CA VAL A 172 -5.98 -0.13 10.88
C VAL A 172 -5.19 -0.97 9.87
N VAL A 173 -5.86 -1.80 9.06
CA VAL A 173 -5.20 -2.61 8.02
C VAL A 173 -4.50 -1.74 6.98
N ASN A 174 -5.17 -0.69 6.48
CA ASN A 174 -4.57 0.20 5.48
C ASN A 174 -3.40 1.02 6.04
N ILE A 175 -3.49 1.46 7.31
CA ILE A 175 -2.38 2.12 8.01
C ILE A 175 -1.17 1.19 8.08
N TRP A 176 -1.35 -0.03 8.59
CA TRP A 176 -0.25 -1.00 8.68
C TRP A 176 0.31 -1.36 7.32
N PHE A 177 -0.53 -1.53 6.31
CA PHE A 177 -0.08 -1.82 4.95
C PHE A 177 0.75 -0.66 4.36
N ALA A 178 0.38 0.60 4.63
CA ALA A 178 1.19 1.77 4.27
C ALA A 178 2.55 1.83 5.02
N VAL A 179 2.56 1.51 6.31
CA VAL A 179 3.79 1.49 7.13
C VAL A 179 4.76 0.41 6.63
N TRP A 180 4.28 -0.81 6.40
CA TRP A 180 5.14 -1.91 5.95
C TRP A 180 5.67 -1.71 4.52
N SER A 181 4.89 -1.07 3.64
CA SER A 181 5.31 -0.79 2.26
C SER A 181 6.43 0.26 2.17
N VAL A 182 6.47 1.25 3.07
CA VAL A 182 7.51 2.30 3.05
C VAL A 182 8.85 1.87 3.69
N LEU A 183 8.93 0.70 4.34
CA LEU A 183 10.19 0.20 4.89
C LEU A 183 11.21 -0.08 3.77
N PRO A 184 12.52 0.16 3.99
CA PRO A 184 13.54 0.03 2.95
C PRO A 184 14.04 -1.43 2.82
N ILE A 185 13.13 -2.40 2.65
CA ILE A 185 13.43 -3.83 2.61
C ILE A 185 13.11 -4.39 1.21
N PRO A 186 14.09 -4.76 0.38
CA PRO A 186 13.80 -5.35 -0.93
C PRO A 186 12.92 -6.61 -0.78
N PRO A 187 11.79 -6.75 -1.52
CA PRO A 187 11.36 -5.99 -2.70
C PRO A 187 10.31 -4.88 -2.45
N SER A 188 10.09 -4.42 -1.22
CA SER A 188 9.09 -3.41 -0.87
C SER A 188 9.25 -2.08 -1.62
N ASP A 189 8.20 -1.26 -1.61
CA ASP A 189 8.18 0.06 -2.25
C ASP A 189 9.20 1.03 -1.65
N GLY A 190 9.40 0.96 -0.33
CA GLY A 190 10.36 1.78 0.39
C GLY A 190 11.79 1.58 -0.11
N SER A 191 12.15 0.36 -0.54
CA SER A 191 13.46 0.13 -1.15
C SER A 191 13.61 0.90 -2.48
N ARG A 192 12.57 0.93 -3.32
CA ARG A 192 12.55 1.69 -4.59
C ARG A 192 12.59 3.20 -4.35
N MET A 193 11.88 3.68 -3.33
CA MET A 193 11.92 5.07 -2.91
C MET A 193 13.32 5.49 -2.46
N PHE A 194 13.95 4.69 -1.58
CA PHE A 194 15.27 4.96 -1.03
C PHE A 194 16.34 5.07 -2.13
N PHE A 195 16.33 4.14 -3.10
CA PHE A 195 17.25 4.18 -4.23
C PHE A 195 16.88 5.24 -5.29
N GLY A 196 15.62 5.69 -5.34
CA GLY A 196 15.18 6.77 -6.23
C GLY A 196 15.66 8.15 -5.79
N SER A 197 15.45 8.49 -4.53
CA SER A 197 16.01 9.69 -3.89
C SER A 197 15.93 9.55 -2.38
N ARG A 198 17.09 9.64 -1.71
CA ARG A 198 17.17 9.55 -0.25
C ARG A 198 16.36 10.64 0.46
N MET A 199 16.33 11.83 -0.13
CA MET A 199 15.60 12.98 0.42
C MET A 199 14.09 12.81 0.28
N VAL A 200 13.61 12.35 -0.89
CA VAL A 200 12.18 12.04 -1.08
C VAL A 200 11.77 10.84 -0.21
N TYR A 201 12.68 9.89 0.00
CA TYR A 201 12.44 8.79 0.93
C TYR A 201 12.32 9.29 2.37
N ALA A 202 13.22 10.16 2.86
CA ALA A 202 13.12 10.72 4.21
C ALA A 202 11.79 11.46 4.42
N PHE A 203 11.40 12.30 3.46
CA PHE A 203 10.09 12.95 3.44
C PHE A 203 8.94 11.93 3.50
N GLY A 204 8.92 10.99 2.55
CA GLY A 204 7.82 10.03 2.39
C GLY A 204 7.70 9.06 3.56
N PHE A 205 8.82 8.57 4.07
CA PHE A 205 8.88 7.70 5.25
C PHE A 205 8.34 8.43 6.48
N CYS A 206 8.88 9.61 6.81
CA CYS A 206 8.41 10.38 7.96
C CYS A 206 6.94 10.79 7.83
N ALA A 207 6.50 11.22 6.64
CA ALA A 207 5.11 11.59 6.40
C ALA A 207 4.17 10.39 6.56
N VAL A 208 4.55 9.21 6.06
CA VAL A 208 3.74 7.99 6.18
C VAL A 208 3.66 7.52 7.62
N ILE A 209 4.78 7.50 8.36
CA ILE A 209 4.79 7.11 9.78
C ILE A 209 4.00 8.10 10.63
N ALA A 210 4.20 9.40 10.43
CA ALA A 210 3.42 10.43 11.13
C ALA A 210 1.94 10.34 10.79
N GLY A 211 1.59 10.16 9.50
CA GLY A 211 0.22 9.96 9.05
C GLY A 211 -0.41 8.71 9.66
N ALA A 212 0.32 7.60 9.70
CA ALA A 212 -0.10 6.36 10.35
C ALA A 212 -0.43 6.57 11.83
N LEU A 213 0.44 7.24 12.58
CA LEU A 213 0.24 7.53 13.99
C LEU A 213 -0.95 8.49 14.21
N LEU A 214 -0.98 9.62 13.49
CA LEU A 214 -1.98 10.67 13.69
C LEU A 214 -3.38 10.27 13.19
N LEU A 215 -3.46 9.45 12.14
CA LEU A 215 -4.74 8.95 11.62
C LEU A 215 -5.27 7.73 12.39
N HIS A 216 -4.42 7.08 13.21
CA HIS A 216 -4.82 5.90 13.96
C HIS A 216 -6.05 6.17 14.84
N PRO A 217 -7.06 5.28 14.87
CA PRO A 217 -8.29 5.50 15.63
C PRO A 217 -8.08 5.76 17.14
N ALA A 218 -6.96 5.31 17.71
CA ALA A 218 -6.63 5.47 19.13
C ALA A 218 -6.47 6.95 19.56
N PHE A 219 -5.91 7.82 18.72
CA PHE A 219 -5.54 9.18 19.14
C PHE A 219 -6.66 10.22 19.00
N LYS A 220 -7.82 9.86 18.40
CA LYS A 220 -9.01 10.73 18.22
C LYS A 220 -8.69 12.14 17.69
N ILE A 221 -7.65 12.28 16.89
CA ILE A 221 -7.22 13.57 16.30
C ILE A 221 -8.13 13.90 15.09
N PRO A 222 -8.59 15.16 14.94
CA PRO A 222 -9.33 15.58 13.76
C PRO A 222 -8.51 15.40 12.48
N ILE A 223 -9.20 15.04 11.39
CA ILE A 223 -8.57 14.60 10.13
C ILE A 223 -7.61 15.65 9.57
N TRP A 224 -8.04 16.92 9.56
CA TRP A 224 -7.24 18.03 9.02
C TRP A 224 -5.91 18.23 9.77
N PHE A 225 -5.93 18.18 11.09
CA PHE A 225 -4.71 18.28 11.90
C PHE A 225 -3.79 17.08 11.68
N ALA A 226 -4.36 15.88 11.52
CA ALA A 226 -3.56 14.67 11.25
C ALA A 226 -2.84 14.76 9.89
N VAL A 227 -3.53 15.20 8.82
CA VAL A 227 -2.94 15.31 7.48
C VAL A 227 -1.89 16.42 7.43
N ILE A 228 -2.21 17.62 7.96
CA ILE A 228 -1.26 18.74 7.97
C ILE A 228 -0.05 18.40 8.85
N GLY A 229 -0.27 17.84 10.03
CA GLY A 229 0.80 17.42 10.93
C GLY A 229 1.74 16.38 10.29
N ALA A 230 1.19 15.40 9.56
CA ALA A 230 1.98 14.40 8.85
C ALA A 230 2.88 15.03 7.77
N LEU A 231 2.34 15.97 6.98
CA LEU A 231 3.10 16.68 5.95
C LEU A 231 4.18 17.59 6.54
N LEU A 232 3.89 18.29 7.65
CA LEU A 232 4.86 19.12 8.35
C LEU A 232 6.02 18.29 8.90
N ILE A 233 5.74 17.15 9.54
CA ILE A 233 6.78 16.23 10.03
C ILE A 233 7.60 15.68 8.87
N GLY A 234 6.95 15.32 7.76
CA GLY A 234 7.64 14.92 6.53
C GLY A 234 8.59 15.99 6.01
N PHE A 235 8.13 17.25 5.96
CA PHE A 235 8.93 18.39 5.52
C PHE A 235 10.11 18.67 6.46
N ILE A 236 9.92 18.56 7.77
CA ILE A 236 11.00 18.71 8.75
C ILE A 236 12.07 17.62 8.56
N CYS A 237 11.68 16.37 8.31
CA CYS A 237 12.65 15.29 8.00
C CYS A 237 13.36 15.45 6.65
N TRP A 238 12.81 16.28 5.75
CA TRP A 238 13.36 16.49 4.42
C TRP A 238 14.47 17.54 4.40
N LEU A 239 14.38 18.53 5.30
CA LEU A 239 15.39 19.59 5.51
C LEU A 239 16.64 19.04 6.20
#